data_AF-A0A843HA41-F1
#
_entry.id   AF-A0A843HA41-F1
#
_cell.length_a   1.000
_cell.length_b   1.000
_cell.length_c   1.000
_cell.angle_alpha   90.00
_cell.angle_beta   90.00
_cell.angle_gamma   90.00
#
_symmetry.space_group_name_H-M   'P 1'
#
loop_
_entity.id
_entity.type
_entity.pdbx_description
1 polymer ?
#
loop_
_entity_poly.entity_id
_entity_poly.type
_entity_poly.pdbx_seq_one_letter_code
_entity_poly.pdbx_strand_id
1 'polypeptide(L)'
;MKVKITETAFRDAHQSLLATRMRTRDMVPIIEEMDKVGYHAIEAWGGATFDTCIRFLNEDPWERLRILKENFTETPLQMLLRGQ
;
A
#
# COMPACT_ATOMS: atom_id res chain seq x y z
N MET A 1 25.68 4.42 -10.64
CA MET A 1 24.28 3.97 -10.46
C MET A 1 23.61 4.90 -9.46
N LYS A 2 22.37 5.34 -9.71
CA LYS A 2 21.58 6.06 -8.70
C LYS A 2 20.90 5.03 -7.79
N VAL A 3 20.86 5.33 -6.49
CA VAL A 3 20.10 4.54 -5.51
C VAL A 3 18.61 4.68 -5.81
N LYS A 4 17.87 3.58 -5.66
CA LYS A 4 16.42 3.49 -5.85
C LYS A 4 15.75 3.37 -4.49
N ILE A 5 14.62 4.03 -4.31
CA ILE A 5 13.88 4.07 -3.03
C ILE A 5 12.51 3.44 -3.21
N THR A 6 12.14 2.52 -2.32
CA THR A 6 10.79 1.95 -2.23
C THR A 6 10.09 2.56 -1.03
N GLU A 7 8.89 3.07 -1.24
CA GLU A 7 8.05 3.62 -0.19
C GLU A 7 7.22 2.51 0.48
N THR A 8 7.06 2.56 1.80
CA THR A 8 6.34 1.54 2.58
C THR A 8 5.19 2.11 3.40
N ALA A 9 4.90 3.41 3.29
CA ALA A 9 3.81 4.10 3.97
C ALA A 9 2.43 3.43 3.79
N PHE A 10 2.17 2.82 2.63
CA PHE A 10 0.88 2.19 2.29
C PHE A 10 0.74 0.74 2.83
N ARG A 11 1.82 0.14 3.34
CA ARG A 11 1.81 -1.25 3.87
C ARG A 11 2.55 -1.35 5.21
N ASP A 12 3.87 -1.34 5.19
CA ASP A 12 4.66 -1.72 6.38
C ASP A 12 4.71 -0.64 7.46
N ALA A 13 4.64 0.64 7.09
CA ALA A 13 4.74 1.72 8.08
C ALA A 13 3.59 1.68 9.08
N HIS A 14 2.33 1.64 8.61
CA HIS A 14 1.17 1.56 9.49
C HIS A 14 0.99 0.16 10.09
N GLN A 15 1.47 -0.90 9.43
CA GLN A 15 1.56 -2.22 10.04
C GLN A 15 2.49 -2.21 11.26
N SER A 16 3.65 -1.57 11.15
CA SER A 16 4.68 -1.51 12.19
C SER A 16 4.35 -0.54 13.32
N LEU A 17 3.69 0.58 13.00
CA LEU A 17 3.49 1.70 13.95
C LEU A 17 2.07 1.80 14.49
N LEU A 18 1.07 1.31 13.74
CA LEU A 18 -0.36 1.53 14.02
C LEU A 18 -1.19 0.26 13.85
N ALA A 19 -0.59 -0.92 14.08
CA ALA A 19 -1.25 -2.22 14.05
C ALA A 19 -2.09 -2.47 12.78
N THR A 20 -1.59 -1.97 11.64
CA THR A 20 -2.17 -2.13 10.29
C THR A 20 -3.51 -1.41 10.09
N ARG A 21 -3.90 -0.47 10.98
CA ARG A 21 -5.26 0.08 11.04
C ARG A 21 -5.55 1.26 10.11
N MET A 22 -4.67 1.55 9.15
CA MET A 22 -4.93 2.58 8.14
C MET A 22 -6.04 2.13 7.18
N ARG A 23 -7.07 2.97 7.02
CA ARG A 23 -8.19 2.73 6.10
C ARG A 23 -7.86 3.19 4.70
N THR A 24 -8.48 2.56 3.70
CA THR A 24 -8.25 2.91 2.28
C THR A 24 -8.57 4.38 2.01
N ARG A 25 -9.66 4.90 2.61
CA ARG A 25 -10.06 6.32 2.47
C ARG A 25 -9.02 7.33 2.96
N ASP A 26 -8.17 6.93 3.92
CA ASP A 26 -7.13 7.80 4.47
C ASP A 26 -5.84 7.74 3.62
N MET A 27 -5.72 6.72 2.76
CA MET A 27 -4.61 6.57 1.80
C MET A 27 -4.86 7.36 0.52
N VAL A 28 -6.10 7.37 0.02
CA VAL A 28 -6.47 7.93 -1.30
C VAL A 28 -6.04 9.39 -1.51
N PRO A 29 -6.21 10.31 -0.54
CA PRO A 29 -5.97 11.74 -0.78
C PRO A 29 -4.54 12.13 -1.16
N ILE A 30 -3.54 11.27 -0.92
CA ILE A 30 -2.12 11.57 -1.19
C ILE A 30 -1.55 10.78 -2.37
N ILE A 31 -2.35 9.94 -3.04
CA ILE A 31 -1.83 9.02 -4.07
C ILE A 31 -1.21 9.79 -5.24
N GLU A 32 -1.83 10.88 -5.69
CA GLU A 32 -1.35 11.65 -6.85
C GLU A 32 0.04 12.24 -6.60
N GLU A 33 0.29 12.79 -5.41
CA GLU A 33 1.60 13.29 -5.03
C GLU A 33 2.61 12.17 -4.93
N MET A 34 2.24 11.04 -4.30
CA MET A 34 3.14 9.90 -4.11
C MET A 34 3.54 9.25 -5.44
N ASP A 35 2.63 9.21 -6.42
CA ASP A 35 2.90 8.64 -7.75
C ASP A 35 3.96 9.46 -8.52
N LYS A 36 4.00 10.78 -8.30
CA LYS A 36 4.90 11.72 -8.99
C LYS A 36 6.29 11.86 -8.36
N VAL A 37 6.55 11.28 -7.18
CA VAL A 37 7.85 11.40 -6.49
C VAL A 37 8.99 10.71 -7.26
N GLY A 38 8.66 9.67 -8.05
CA GLY A 38 9.66 8.86 -8.76
C GLY A 38 10.25 7.75 -7.89
N TYR A 39 9.44 7.16 -7.00
CA TYR A 39 9.81 5.97 -6.26
C TYR A 39 10.05 4.78 -7.20
N HIS A 40 10.89 3.85 -6.74
CA HIS A 40 11.08 2.58 -7.44
C HIS A 40 9.83 1.73 -7.41
N ALA A 41 9.12 1.73 -6.27
CA ALA A 41 7.85 1.07 -6.06
C ALA A 41 7.14 1.67 -4.83
N ILE A 42 5.82 1.53 -4.78
CA ILE A 42 5.02 1.73 -3.56
C ILE A 42 4.64 0.34 -3.03
N GLU A 43 5.09 -0.01 -1.84
CA GLU A 43 4.64 -1.21 -1.18
C GLU A 43 3.27 -0.97 -0.53
N ALA A 44 2.23 -1.61 -1.07
CA ALA A 44 0.85 -1.22 -0.80
C ALA A 44 -0.09 -2.40 -0.48
N TRP A 45 0.41 -3.64 -0.51
CA TRP A 45 -0.43 -4.83 -0.32
C TRP A 45 0.31 -6.03 0.27
N GLY A 46 -0.42 -7.06 0.67
CA GLY A 46 0.14 -8.25 1.33
C GLY A 46 0.51 -8.01 2.80
N GLY A 47 1.36 -8.87 3.37
CA GLY A 47 1.63 -8.88 4.81
C GLY A 47 0.33 -9.02 5.63
N ALA A 48 0.18 -8.21 6.68
CA ALA A 48 -1.00 -8.25 7.55
C ALA A 48 -2.19 -7.44 7.03
N THR A 49 -2.04 -6.72 5.90
CA THR A 49 -3.10 -5.84 5.38
C THR A 49 -4.32 -6.64 4.92
N PHE A 50 -4.12 -7.84 4.36
CA PHE A 50 -5.22 -8.70 3.92
C PHE A 50 -6.13 -9.12 5.08
N ASP A 51 -5.56 -9.67 6.16
CA ASP A 51 -6.32 -10.04 7.36
C ASP A 51 -6.98 -8.80 7.99
N THR A 52 -6.26 -7.67 8.04
CA THR A 52 -6.78 -6.46 8.69
C THR A 52 -7.98 -5.85 7.96
N CYS A 53 -7.96 -5.85 6.63
CA CYS A 53 -9.09 -5.40 5.81
C CYS A 53 -10.38 -6.14 6.20
N ILE A 54 -10.33 -7.48 6.18
CA ILE A 54 -11.51 -8.32 6.42
C ILE A 54 -11.90 -8.40 7.90
N ARG A 55 -10.93 -8.35 8.82
CA ARG A 55 -11.16 -8.59 10.25
C ARG A 55 -11.53 -7.33 11.03
N PHE A 56 -10.94 -6.19 10.69
CA PHE A 56 -11.03 -4.99 11.54
C PHE A 56 -11.58 -3.76 10.82
N LEU A 57 -11.37 -3.65 9.50
CA LEU A 57 -11.75 -2.44 8.77
C LEU A 57 -13.10 -2.57 8.09
N ASN A 58 -13.61 -3.79 7.93
CA ASN A 58 -14.78 -4.12 7.11
C ASN A 58 -14.57 -3.64 5.66
N GLU A 59 -13.39 -3.92 5.11
CA GLU A 59 -12.98 -3.56 3.76
C GLU A 59 -12.62 -4.84 2.98
N ASP A 60 -12.92 -4.86 1.68
CA ASP A 60 -12.43 -5.90 0.79
C ASP A 60 -10.97 -5.61 0.40
N PRO A 61 -10.00 -6.49 0.71
CA PRO A 61 -8.60 -6.27 0.36
C PRO A 61 -8.35 -6.21 -1.15
N TRP A 62 -9.21 -6.84 -1.97
CA TRP A 62 -9.14 -6.77 -3.43
C TRP A 62 -9.65 -5.44 -3.96
N GLU A 63 -10.69 -4.87 -3.34
CA GLU A 63 -11.17 -3.52 -3.64
C GLU A 63 -10.09 -2.49 -3.33
N ARG A 64 -9.44 -2.60 -2.17
CA ARG A 64 -8.29 -1.75 -1.83
C ARG A 64 -7.22 -1.81 -2.92
N LEU A 65 -6.84 -3.01 -3.38
CA LEU A 65 -5.84 -3.16 -4.43
C LEU A 65 -6.29 -2.50 -5.75
N ARG A 66 -7.56 -2.64 -6.13
CA ARG A 66 -8.10 -2.03 -7.37
C ARG A 66 -8.08 -0.51 -7.29
N ILE A 67 -8.58 0.07 -6.19
CA ILE A 67 -8.52 1.53 -5.95
C ILE A 67 -7.08 2.04 -6.04
N LEU A 68 -6.14 1.39 -5.34
CA LEU A 68 -4.73 1.79 -5.38
C LEU A 68 -4.15 1.65 -6.80
N LYS A 69 -4.46 0.57 -7.52
CA LYS A 69 -3.92 0.34 -8.86
C LYS A 69 -4.49 1.28 -9.92
N GLU A 70 -5.73 1.71 -9.78
CA GLU A 70 -6.36 2.71 -10.65
C GLU A 70 -5.73 4.10 -10.49
N ASN A 71 -5.24 4.43 -9.30
CA ASN A 71 -4.68 5.75 -8.99
C ASN A 71 -3.14 5.80 -9.10
N PHE A 72 -2.42 4.70 -8.81
CA PHE A 72 -0.98 4.59 -9.06
C PHE A 72 -0.72 4.13 -10.50
N THR A 73 -0.49 5.11 -11.37
CA THR A 73 -0.33 4.93 -12.82
C THR A 73 1.11 4.96 -13.28
N GLU A 74 1.98 5.72 -12.61
CA GLU A 74 3.40 5.88 -12.96
C GLU A 74 4.30 4.92 -12.17
N THR A 75 4.01 4.74 -10.88
CA THR A 75 4.83 3.96 -9.94
C THR A 75 4.29 2.53 -9.80
N PRO A 76 5.14 1.49 -9.91
CA PRO A 76 4.69 0.12 -9.74
C PRO A 76 4.32 -0.18 -8.28
N LEU A 77 3.27 -0.99 -8.09
CA LEU A 77 2.89 -1.48 -6.77
C LEU A 77 3.67 -2.75 -6.42
N GLN A 78 4.12 -2.82 -5.17
CA GLN A 78 4.79 -3.96 -4.57
C GLN A 78 3.92 -4.56 -3.47
N MET A 79 4.04 -5.88 -3.26
CA MET A 79 3.46 -6.57 -2.12
C MET A 79 4.49 -7.41 -1.37
N LEU A 80 4.21 -7.67 -0.09
CA LEU A 80 4.86 -8.72 0.68
C LEU A 80 4.02 -10.00 0.60
N LEU A 81 4.56 -11.04 -0.03
CA LEU A 81 3.97 -12.38 -0.05
C LEU A 81 4.88 -13.35 0.70
N ARG A 82 4.36 -14.00 1.74
CA ARG A 82 5.06 -15.11 2.39
C ARG A 82 4.76 -16.39 1.62
N GLY A 83 5.72 -16.84 0.81
CA GLY A 83 5.63 -18.10 0.06
C GLY A 83 5.45 -19.34 0.94
N GLN A 84 5.44 -20.51 0.31
CA GLN A 84 5.28 -21.80 0.99
C GLN A 84 6.60 -22.34 1.55
#